data_AF-A0A7C6ESE1-F1
#
_entry.id   AF-A0A7C6ESE1-F1
#
_cell.length_a   1.000
_cell.length_b   1.000
_cell.length_c   1.000
_cell.angle_alpha   90.00
_cell.angle_beta   90.00
_cell.angle_gamma   90.00
#
_symmetry.space_group_name_H-M   'P 1'
#
loop_
_entity.id
_entity.type
_entity.pdbx_description
1 polymer ?
#
loop_
_entity_poly.entity_id
_entity_poly.type
_entity_poly.pdbx_seq_one_letter_code
_entity_poly.pdbx_strand_id
1 'polypeptide(L)' 'MQGKKKERSFVTKVMKATMEFGKRCPVCGEVMKPVQVISSQRSPRSGAWRFNTTTVMACKCNNKEVFGA' A
#
# COMPACT_ATOMS: atom_id res chain seq x y z
N MET A 1 8.98 -28.91 23.05
CA MET A 1 8.32 -28.07 22.02
C MET A 1 9.14 -28.16 20.74
N GLN A 2 8.75 -29.01 19.78
CA GLN A 2 9.54 -29.21 18.55
C GLN A 2 9.24 -28.10 17.54
N GLY A 3 10.22 -27.21 17.32
CA GLY A 3 10.18 -26.20 16.29
C GLY A 3 10.30 -26.84 14.90
N LYS A 4 9.16 -26.99 14.20
CA LYS A 4 9.11 -27.55 12.84
C LYS A 4 9.87 -26.62 11.88
N LYS A 5 10.96 -27.12 11.26
CA LYS A 5 11.77 -26.38 10.28
C LYS A 5 10.88 -26.02 9.07
N LYS A 6 10.65 -24.72 8.82
CA LYS A 6 9.84 -24.26 7.68
C LYS A 6 10.48 -24.76 6.38
N GLU A 7 9.72 -25.49 5.58
CA GLU A 7 10.14 -25.94 4.25
C GLU A 7 10.44 -24.73 3.36
N ARG A 8 11.59 -24.78 2.65
CA ARG A 8 12.13 -23.70 1.80
C ARG A 8 12.26 -24.17 0.36
N SER A 9 11.25 -24.83 -0.19
CA SER A 9 11.23 -25.25 -1.61
C SER A 9 10.86 -24.09 -2.53
N PHE A 10 11.20 -24.17 -3.82
CA PHE A 10 10.78 -23.20 -4.83
C PHE A 10 9.25 -23.06 -4.87
N VAL A 11 8.54 -24.19 -4.80
CA VAL A 11 7.07 -24.24 -4.74
C VAL A 11 6.55 -23.41 -3.56
N THR A 12 7.11 -23.58 -2.36
CA THR A 12 6.69 -22.78 -1.18
C THR A 12 7.00 -21.29 -1.30
N LYS A 13 7.99 -20.89 -2.11
CA LYS A 13 8.30 -19.48 -2.39
C LYS A 13 7.32 -18.90 -3.42
N VAL A 14 7.02 -19.65 -4.48
CA VAL A 14 6.04 -19.23 -5.49
C VAL A 14 4.67 -19.05 -4.84
N MET A 15 4.21 -20.01 -4.04
CA MET A 15 2.92 -19.90 -3.35
C MET A 15 2.83 -18.69 -2.42
N LYS A 16 3.91 -18.36 -1.71
CA LYS A 16 3.96 -17.14 -0.88
C LYS A 16 3.97 -15.87 -1.73
N ALA A 17 4.67 -15.85 -2.86
CA ALA A 17 4.69 -14.69 -3.74
C ALA A 17 3.32 -14.44 -4.40
N THR A 18 2.56 -15.50 -4.69
CA THR A 18 1.22 -15.43 -5.29
C THR A 18 0.12 -15.19 -4.26
N MET A 19 0.38 -15.41 -2.97
CA MET A 19 -0.56 -15.06 -1.92
C MET A 19 -0.76 -13.54 -1.88
N GLU A 20 -1.99 -13.12 -2.11
CA GLU A 20 -2.41 -11.73 -1.99
C GLU A 20 -2.41 -11.33 -0.51
N PHE A 21 -1.35 -10.64 -0.08
CA PHE A 21 -1.28 -10.04 1.26
C PHE A 21 -1.85 -8.62 1.23
N GLY A 22 -2.97 -8.41 1.91
CA GLY A 22 -3.53 -7.06 2.07
C GLY A 22 -4.98 -7.04 2.51
N LYS A 23 -5.44 -5.85 2.93
CA LYS A 23 -6.86 -5.61 3.19
C LYS A 23 -7.59 -5.48 1.85
N ARG A 24 -8.67 -6.24 1.67
CA ARG A 24 -9.55 -6.10 0.51
C ARG A 24 -10.42 -4.86 0.69
N CYS A 25 -10.65 -4.14 -0.40
CA CYS A 25 -11.58 -3.02 -0.41
C CYS A 25 -13.02 -3.55 -0.25
N PRO A 26 -13.84 -3.00 0.67
CA PRO A 26 -15.22 -3.44 0.86
C PRO A 26 -16.15 -3.12 -0.33
N VAL A 27 -15.72 -2.24 -1.25
CA VAL A 27 -16.52 -1.77 -2.38
C VAL A 27 -16.24 -2.56 -3.66
N CYS A 28 -14.97 -2.73 -4.05
CA CYS A 28 -14.61 -3.45 -5.27
C CYS A 28 -14.05 -4.85 -5.04
N GLY A 29 -13.78 -5.25 -3.79
CA GLY A 29 -13.20 -6.55 -3.46
C GLY A 29 -11.72 -6.74 -3.82
N GLU A 30 -11.11 -5.78 -4.52
CA GLU A 30 -9.69 -5.80 -4.89
C GLU A 30 -8.78 -5.58 -3.66
N VAL A 31 -7.55 -6.09 -3.75
CA VAL A 31 -6.51 -5.87 -2.74
C VAL A 31 -6.06 -4.41 -2.78
N MET A 32 -6.19 -3.72 -1.65
CA MET A 32 -5.68 -2.35 -1.54
C MET A 32 -4.15 -2.36 -1.54
N LYS A 33 -3.54 -1.54 -2.40
CA LYS A 33 -2.09 -1.38 -2.51
C LYS A 33 -1.65 -0.12 -1.74
N PRO A 34 -0.61 -0.18 -0.91
CA PRO A 34 -0.06 1.02 -0.29
C PRO A 34 0.60 1.89 -1.37
N VAL A 35 0.19 3.16 -1.44
CA VAL A 35 0.74 4.17 -2.35
C VAL A 35 1.22 5.35 -1.51
N GLN A 36 2.39 5.89 -1.84
CA GLN A 36 2.85 7.15 -1.25
C GLN A 36 2.36 8.32 -2.09
N VAL A 37 1.64 9.23 -1.45
CA VAL A 37 1.15 10.48 -2.03
C VAL A 37 2.00 11.61 -1.47
N ILE A 38 2.63 12.36 -2.39
CA ILE A 38 3.44 13.53 -2.05
C ILE A 38 2.64 14.77 -2.47
N SER A 39 2.24 15.58 -1.50
CA SER A 39 1.52 16.84 -1.75
C SER A 39 2.40 18.03 -1.39
N SER A 40 2.46 19.02 -2.28
CA SER A 40 3.12 20.30 -2.00
C SER A 40 2.15 21.22 -1.27
N GLN A 41 2.42 21.50 -0.01
CA GLN A 41 1.61 22.40 0.81
C GLN A 41 2.44 23.62 1.21
N ARG A 42 1.85 24.81 1.07
CA ARG A 42 2.49 26.05 1.51
C ARG A 42 2.32 26.17 3.03
N SER A 43 3.44 26.29 3.74
CA SER A 43 3.44 26.47 5.18
C SER A 43 2.85 27.84 5.54
N PRO A 44 1.72 27.90 6.28
CA PRO A 44 1.12 29.19 6.67
C PRO A 44 2.03 29.98 7.63
N ARG A 45 2.96 29.30 8.32
CA ARG A 45 3.84 29.89 9.32
C ARG A 45 5.12 30.50 8.74
N SER A 46 5.64 29.92 7.66
CA SER A 46 6.95 30.30 7.10
C SER A 46 6.89 30.74 5.64
N GLY A 47 5.73 30.68 4.99
CA GLY A 47 5.54 31.04 3.58
C GLY A 47 6.21 30.09 2.56
N ALA A 48 7.07 29.19 3.02
CA ALA A 48 7.81 28.23 2.21
C ALA A 48 6.95 27.03 1.77
N TRP A 49 7.30 26.46 0.61
CA TRP A 49 6.74 25.21 0.12
C TRP A 49 7.32 24.02 0.90
N ARG A 50 6.46 23.14 1.39
CA ARG A 50 6.83 21.88 2.02
C ARG A 50 6.18 20.73 1.29
N PHE A 51 6.85 19.59 1.28
CA PHE A 51 6.30 18.35 0.75
C PHE A 51 5.80 17.50 1.91
N ASN A 52 4.52 17.13 1.87
CA ASN A 52 3.90 16.23 2.82
C ASN A 52 3.75 14.86 2.14
N THR A 53 4.44 13.86 2.68
CA THR A 53 4.39 12.48 2.21
C THR A 53 3.43 11.69 3.10
N THR A 54 2.37 11.16 2.52
CA THR A 54 1.39 10.33 3.23
C THR A 54 1.24 8.98 2.53
N THR A 55 1.17 7.90 3.30
CA THR A 55 0.92 6.57 2.75
C THR A 55 -0.58 6.28 2.81
N VAL A 56 -1.20 6.07 1.66
CA VAL A 56 -2.63 5.81 1.52
C VAL A 56 -2.83 4.44 0.88
N MET A 57 -3.83 3.69 1.34
CA MET A 57 -4.23 2.42 0.74
C MET A 57 -5.11 2.70 -0.47
N ALA A 58 -4.59 2.48 -1.68
CA ALA A 58 -5.29 2.75 -2.93
C ALA A 58 -5.87 1.46 -3.55
N CYS A 59 -7.04 1.59 -4.16
CA CYS A 59 -7.74 0.61 -4.98
C CYS A 59 -8.43 1.33 -6.14
N LYS A 60 -9.10 0.60 -7.02
CA LYS A 60 -9.79 1.21 -8.17
C LYS A 60 -10.86 2.25 -7.78
N CYS A 61 -11.47 2.13 -6.60
CA CYS A 61 -12.51 3.05 -6.12
C CYS A 61 -11.96 4.44 -5.75
N ASN A 62 -10.86 4.50 -5.00
CA ASN A 62 -10.28 5.76 -4.52
C ASN A 62 -9.12 6.26 -5.40
N ASN A 63 -8.88 5.62 -6.55
CA ASN A 63 -7.84 5.99 -7.49
C ASN A 63 -7.91 7.48 -7.90
N LYS A 64 -9.11 7.99 -8.17
CA LYS A 64 -9.31 9.40 -8.55
C LYS A 64 -8.93 10.38 -7.44
N GLU A 65 -9.23 10.03 -6.20
CA GLU A 65 -8.92 10.86 -5.03
C GLU A 65 -7.42 10.85 -4.70
N VAL A 66 -6.76 9.70 -4.90
CA VAL A 66 -5.34 9.51 -4.59
C VAL A 66 -4.43 10.11 -5.67
N PHE A 67 -4.80 10.00 -6.95
CA PHE A 67 -3.96 10.43 -8.07
C PHE A 67 -4.40 11.75 -8.72
N GLY A 68 -5.58 12.28 -8.39
CA GLY A 68 -6.06 13.59 -8.86
C GLY A 68 -6.29 13.67 -10.37
N ALA A 69 -6.48 12.53 -11.04
CA ALA A 69 -6.73 12.40 -12.49
C ALA A 69 -8.20 12.08 -12.79
#